data_AF-A0A1E7GXA4-F1
#
_entry.id   AF-A0A1E7GXA4-F1
#
_cell.length_a   1.000
_cell.length_b   1.000
_cell.length_c   1.000
_cell.angle_alpha   90.00
_cell.angle_beta   90.00
_cell.angle_gamma   90.00
#
_symmetry.space_group_name_H-M   'P 1'
#
loop_
_entity.id
_entity.type
_entity.pdbx_description
1 polymer ?
#
loop_
_entity_poly.entity_id
_entity_poly.type
_entity_poly.pdbx_seq_one_letter_code
_entity_poly.pdbx_strand_id
1 'polypeptide(L)'
;MRLCYGTSAMGGVVNIITKKPEKGISAAVDGSYGTHSTWTSDEFVSAQLHDKLNLQINHNYFDSDGYFAWADSWVQKRLTAMTQNLASWGPVKGNYLQSLENQTREMDSVFAKLKYDMTPSSRFNLVYSYWSNDNDIGYKYGYIDQERNRISIDYKRRGEVEITSNLFYLKEEMDYSQPVLPSPGMDAEQGRQTWLVQGNKNDIPLNDYGGMLSISMGLGQRHELTLGTEHRLGDMENEMYDGITSERIRLLQAK
;
A
#
# COMPACT_ATOMS: atom_id res chain seq x y z
N MET A 1 25.24 -18.08 -5.47
CA MET A 1 23.80 -17.77 -5.45
C MET A 1 23.44 -17.42 -4.01
N ARG A 2 23.05 -16.18 -3.71
CA ARG A 2 22.75 -15.74 -2.34
C ARG A 2 21.34 -16.17 -1.95
N LEU A 3 21.23 -17.01 -0.93
CA LEU A 3 19.99 -17.43 -0.26
C LEU A 3 19.44 -16.30 0.63
N CYS A 4 19.38 -15.06 0.12
CA CYS A 4 19.13 -13.85 0.91
C CYS A 4 17.84 -13.12 0.55
N TYR A 5 16.95 -13.78 -0.20
CA TYR A 5 15.63 -13.25 -0.50
C TYR A 5 14.63 -14.14 0.21
N GLY A 6 13.87 -13.53 1.13
CA GLY A 6 12.99 -14.22 2.05
C GLY A 6 11.88 -15.05 1.40
N THR A 7 11.01 -15.62 2.22
CA THR A 7 9.97 -16.60 1.85
C THR A 7 9.01 -16.15 0.73
N SER A 8 8.98 -14.85 0.41
CA SER A 8 8.10 -14.24 -0.60
C SER A 8 8.79 -13.89 -1.93
N ALA A 9 10.02 -14.34 -2.19
CA ALA A 9 10.84 -13.93 -3.34
C ALA A 9 10.50 -14.58 -4.70
N MET A 10 9.35 -15.26 -4.83
CA MET A 10 8.96 -15.99 -6.05
C MET A 10 8.77 -15.08 -7.29
N GLY A 11 8.52 -13.78 -7.09
CA GLY A 11 8.35 -12.78 -8.15
C GLY A 11 9.55 -11.84 -8.35
N GLY A 12 10.68 -12.07 -7.67
CA GLY A 12 11.76 -11.09 -7.52
C GLY A 12 11.53 -10.15 -6.34
N VAL A 13 12.59 -9.44 -5.91
CA VAL A 13 12.54 -8.52 -4.76
C VAL A 13 12.97 -7.13 -5.18
N VAL A 14 12.10 -6.14 -5.01
CA VAL A 14 12.47 -4.73 -5.08
C VAL A 14 13.04 -4.32 -3.72
N ASN A 15 14.34 -4.07 -3.65
CA ASN A 15 15.00 -3.62 -2.43
C ASN A 15 15.31 -2.13 -2.52
N ILE A 16 14.52 -1.32 -1.82
CA ILE A 16 14.72 0.13 -1.77
C ILE A 16 15.74 0.42 -0.66
N ILE A 17 16.98 0.73 -1.06
CA ILE A 17 18.04 1.15 -0.15
C ILE A 17 18.08 2.68 -0.16
N THR A 18 17.66 3.29 0.94
CA THR A 18 17.72 4.75 1.09
C THR A 18 19.17 5.26 1.08
N LYS A 19 19.38 6.49 0.56
CA LYS A 19 20.71 7.14 0.53
C LYS A 19 21.32 7.17 1.93
N LYS A 20 22.64 6.96 2.03
CA LYS A 20 23.34 7.06 3.31
C LYS A 20 23.42 8.54 3.72
N PRO A 21 23.22 8.88 5.00
CA PRO A 21 23.49 10.22 5.50
C PRO A 21 24.94 10.58 5.20
N GLU A 22 25.16 11.72 4.54
CA GLU A 22 26.49 12.32 4.39
C GLU A 22 26.87 13.03 5.70
N LYS A 23 28.15 13.39 5.86
CA LYS A 23 28.57 14.15 7.06
C LYS A 23 27.85 15.49 7.10
N GLY A 24 27.24 15.83 8.24
CA GLY A 24 26.49 17.07 8.42
C GLY A 24 24.98 16.89 8.23
N ILE A 25 24.31 17.98 7.86
CA ILE A 25 22.87 18.02 7.58
C ILE A 25 22.71 18.16 6.06
N SER A 26 21.89 17.31 5.46
CA SER A 26 21.49 17.38 4.04
C SER A 26 19.98 17.45 3.97
N ALA A 27 19.46 18.45 3.28
CA ALA A 27 18.04 18.59 3.00
C ALA A 27 17.81 18.77 1.50
N ALA A 28 16.72 18.21 1.00
CA ALA A 28 16.24 18.42 -0.37
C ALA A 28 14.73 18.58 -0.34
N VAL A 29 14.22 19.44 -1.21
CA VAL A 29 12.78 19.64 -1.43
C VAL A 29 12.59 19.73 -2.93
N ASP A 30 11.74 18.88 -3.48
CA ASP A 30 11.34 18.86 -4.87
C ASP A 30 9.81 19.00 -4.93
N GLY A 31 9.31 19.76 -5.90
CA GLY A 31 7.88 19.96 -6.07
C GLY A 31 7.53 20.02 -7.55
N SER A 32 6.36 19.50 -7.90
CA SER A 32 5.87 19.54 -9.27
C SER A 32 4.39 19.92 -9.31
N TYR A 33 3.99 20.55 -10.41
CA TYR A 33 2.61 20.88 -10.71
C TYR A 33 2.33 20.55 -12.19
N GLY A 34 1.18 19.96 -12.47
CA GLY A 34 0.85 19.41 -13.78
C GLY A 34 -0.60 19.61 -14.20
N THR A 35 -0.98 18.90 -15.26
CA THR A 35 -2.38 18.81 -15.71
C THR A 35 -3.27 18.22 -14.62
N HIS A 36 -4.58 18.50 -14.67
CA HIS A 36 -5.55 17.97 -13.69
C HIS A 36 -5.31 18.42 -12.25
N SER A 37 -4.80 19.64 -12.09
CA SER A 37 -4.39 20.22 -10.80
C SER A 37 -3.45 19.32 -10.00
N THR A 38 -2.75 18.39 -10.66
CA THR A 38 -1.88 17.44 -9.97
C THR A 38 -0.68 18.17 -9.41
N TRP A 39 -0.39 17.95 -8.13
CA TRP A 39 0.82 18.44 -7.50
C TRP A 39 1.50 17.36 -6.68
N THR A 40 2.82 17.48 -6.60
CA THR A 40 3.64 16.59 -5.78
C THR A 40 4.62 17.40 -4.95
N SER A 41 4.89 16.94 -3.74
CA SER A 41 5.95 17.46 -2.87
C SER A 41 6.79 16.30 -2.35
N ASP A 42 8.09 16.40 -2.50
CA ASP A 42 9.07 15.43 -2.03
C ASP A 42 10.06 16.15 -1.12
N GLU A 43 10.09 15.76 0.15
CA GLU A 43 10.90 16.38 1.17
C GLU A 43 11.84 15.35 1.76
N PHE A 44 13.11 15.71 1.89
CA PHE A 44 14.14 14.85 2.43
C PHE A 44 14.99 15.62 3.42
N VAL A 45 15.22 15.04 4.59
CA VAL A 45 16.20 15.53 5.56
C VAL A 45 17.02 14.35 6.06
N SER A 46 18.34 14.51 6.11
CA SER A 46 19.23 13.60 6.79
C SER A 46 20.27 14.35 7.59
N ALA A 47 20.61 13.83 8.76
CA ALA A 47 21.54 14.47 9.67
C ALA A 47 22.38 13.44 10.41
N GLN A 48 23.67 13.73 10.55
CA GLN A 48 24.52 13.08 11.53
C GLN A 48 24.33 13.79 12.89
N LEU A 49 23.54 13.19 13.78
CA LEU A 49 23.26 13.74 15.13
C LEU A 49 24.47 13.60 16.07
N HIS A 50 25.25 12.53 15.88
CA HIS A 50 26.49 12.24 16.59
C HIS A 50 27.38 11.36 15.68
N ASP A 51 28.67 11.19 15.99
CA ASP A 51 29.61 10.32 15.28
C ASP A 51 29.07 8.93 14.92
N LYS A 52 28.19 8.38 15.77
CA LYS A 52 27.59 7.05 15.60
C LYS A 52 26.09 7.08 15.28
N LEU A 53 25.42 8.22 15.46
CA LEU A 53 23.97 8.34 15.39
C LEU A 53 23.58 9.20 14.19
N ASN A 54 22.75 8.65 13.31
CA ASN A 54 22.27 9.35 12.13
C ASN A 54 20.75 9.25 12.03
N LEU A 55 20.12 10.31 11.58
CA LEU A 55 18.69 10.41 11.33
C LEU A 55 18.45 10.65 9.84
N GLN A 56 17.38 10.07 9.33
CA GLN A 56 16.86 10.31 7.99
C GLN A 56 15.34 10.38 8.05
N ILE A 57 14.75 11.38 7.42
CA ILE A 57 13.32 11.59 7.26
C ILE A 57 13.06 11.86 5.78
N ASN A 58 12.04 11.22 5.21
CA ASN A 58 11.50 11.53 3.90
C ASN A 58 9.99 11.71 4.06
N HIS A 59 9.42 12.64 3.32
CA HIS A 59 7.99 12.86 3.22
C HIS A 59 7.67 13.04 1.73
N ASN A 60 6.67 12.33 1.22
CA ASN A 60 6.22 12.48 -0.16
C ASN A 60 4.70 12.59 -0.15
N TYR A 61 4.20 13.64 -0.79
CA TYR A 61 2.80 13.94 -0.92
C TYR A 61 2.44 14.07 -2.41
N PHE A 62 1.29 13.53 -2.80
CA PHE A 62 0.72 13.61 -4.14
C PHE A 62 -0.77 13.89 -4.01
N ASP A 63 -1.28 14.82 -4.81
CA ASP A 63 -2.70 15.10 -4.90
C ASP A 63 -3.07 15.48 -6.33
N SER A 64 -4.30 15.17 -6.72
CA SER A 64 -4.80 15.33 -8.09
C SER A 64 -6.33 15.33 -8.11
N ASP A 65 -6.91 16.44 -8.62
CA ASP A 65 -8.34 16.54 -9.00
C ASP A 65 -8.74 15.51 -10.08
N GLY A 66 -7.73 14.97 -10.77
CA GLY A 66 -7.92 13.78 -11.57
C GLY A 66 -8.49 14.01 -12.96
N TYR A 67 -8.79 12.91 -13.64
CA TYR A 67 -9.33 12.95 -14.99
C TYR A 67 -10.49 11.98 -15.13
N PHE A 68 -11.34 12.25 -16.11
CA PHE A 68 -12.42 11.36 -16.48
C PHE A 68 -11.84 10.12 -17.18
N ALA A 69 -11.75 9.01 -16.45
CA ALA A 69 -11.07 7.80 -16.93
C ALA A 69 -11.89 6.99 -17.95
N TRP A 70 -13.16 7.36 -18.19
CA TRP A 70 -14.07 6.62 -19.05
C TRP A 70 -14.03 7.12 -20.49
N ALA A 71 -13.51 6.30 -21.40
CA ALA A 71 -13.60 6.59 -22.83
C ALA A 71 -15.06 6.54 -23.31
N ASP A 72 -15.47 7.50 -24.14
CA ASP A 72 -16.83 7.57 -24.70
C ASP A 72 -17.29 6.25 -25.33
N SER A 73 -16.40 5.59 -26.07
CA SER A 73 -16.70 4.30 -26.71
C SER A 73 -16.97 3.17 -25.70
N TRP A 74 -16.33 3.22 -24.53
CA TRP A 74 -16.56 2.26 -23.45
C TRP A 74 -17.91 2.51 -22.79
N VAL A 75 -18.22 3.78 -22.48
CA VAL A 75 -19.51 4.21 -21.93
C VAL A 75 -20.64 3.78 -22.87
N GLN A 76 -20.54 4.07 -24.18
CA GLN A 76 -21.58 3.70 -25.15
C GLN A 76 -21.81 2.19 -25.23
N LYS A 77 -20.75 1.37 -25.27
CA LYS A 77 -20.87 -0.09 -25.24
C LYS A 77 -21.61 -0.57 -23.99
N ARG A 78 -21.32 0.04 -22.84
CA ARG A 78 -22.00 -0.28 -21.58
C ARG A 78 -23.48 0.09 -21.61
N LEU A 79 -23.83 1.26 -22.13
CA LEU A 79 -25.22 1.70 -22.30
C LEU A 79 -26.02 0.76 -23.21
N THR A 80 -25.42 0.28 -24.32
CA THR A 80 -26.06 -0.70 -25.21
C THR A 80 -26.33 -2.02 -24.49
N ALA A 81 -25.34 -2.53 -23.75
CA ALA A 81 -25.49 -3.77 -22.99
C ALA A 81 -26.59 -3.66 -21.90
N MET A 82 -26.67 -2.52 -21.20
CA MET A 82 -27.73 -2.26 -20.23
C MET A 82 -29.11 -2.20 -20.90
N THR A 83 -29.21 -1.63 -22.10
CA THR A 83 -30.48 -1.56 -22.83
C THR A 83 -31.01 -2.94 -23.20
N GLN A 84 -30.12 -3.87 -23.56
CA GLN A 84 -30.52 -5.24 -23.92
C GLN A 84 -30.95 -6.07 -22.71
N ASN A 85 -30.27 -5.90 -21.57
CA ASN A 85 -30.45 -6.77 -20.41
C ASN A 85 -31.39 -6.20 -19.34
N LEU A 86 -31.54 -4.87 -19.27
CA LEU A 86 -32.19 -4.15 -18.16
C LEU A 86 -33.31 -3.22 -18.66
N ALA A 87 -33.84 -3.45 -19.87
CA ALA A 87 -34.88 -2.61 -20.49
C ALA A 87 -36.10 -2.37 -19.59
N SER A 88 -36.40 -3.30 -18.68
CA SER A 88 -37.54 -3.23 -17.76
C SER A 88 -37.24 -2.53 -16.43
N TRP A 89 -35.99 -2.14 -16.14
CA TRP A 89 -35.55 -1.68 -14.81
C TRP A 89 -35.58 -0.15 -14.61
N GLY A 90 -36.25 0.60 -15.49
CA GLY A 90 -36.42 2.05 -15.32
C GLY A 90 -35.11 2.86 -15.50
N PRO A 91 -34.81 3.88 -14.67
CA PRO A 91 -33.77 4.89 -14.92
C PRO A 91 -32.31 4.40 -14.79
N VAL A 92 -32.04 3.09 -14.75
CA VAL A 92 -30.69 2.50 -14.57
C VAL A 92 -29.63 3.14 -15.46
N LYS A 93 -29.96 3.39 -16.73
CA LYS A 93 -29.07 4.06 -17.69
C LYS A 93 -28.69 5.47 -17.23
N GLY A 94 -29.68 6.22 -16.73
CA GLY A 94 -29.49 7.56 -16.18
C GLY A 94 -28.65 7.52 -14.91
N ASN A 95 -28.93 6.59 -14.00
CA ASN A 95 -28.17 6.41 -12.77
C ASN A 95 -26.69 6.13 -13.06
N TYR A 96 -26.40 5.22 -14.00
CA TYR A 96 -25.03 4.91 -14.40
C TYR A 96 -24.30 6.16 -14.91
N LEU A 97 -24.90 6.91 -15.84
CA LEU A 97 -24.28 8.14 -16.35
C LEU A 97 -24.06 9.20 -15.27
N GLN A 98 -24.98 9.32 -14.30
CA GLN A 98 -24.84 10.24 -13.17
C GLN A 98 -23.80 9.77 -12.15
N SER A 99 -23.46 8.49 -12.14
CA SER A 99 -22.44 7.94 -11.25
C SER A 99 -21.02 8.09 -11.78
N LEU A 100 -20.82 8.44 -13.05
CA LEU A 100 -19.47 8.60 -13.59
C LEU A 100 -18.83 9.89 -13.07
N GLU A 101 -17.69 9.75 -12.43
CA GLU A 101 -16.93 10.85 -11.82
C GLU A 101 -15.48 10.84 -12.30
N ASN A 102 -14.73 11.90 -12.00
CA ASN A 102 -13.29 11.90 -12.23
C ASN A 102 -12.62 10.91 -11.27
N GLN A 103 -11.54 10.29 -11.74
CA GLN A 103 -10.65 9.54 -10.86
C GLN A 103 -9.69 10.52 -10.18
N THR A 104 -9.92 10.81 -8.90
CA THR A 104 -9.04 11.62 -8.05
C THR A 104 -8.06 10.69 -7.32
N ARG A 105 -6.98 11.27 -6.78
CA ARG A 105 -6.06 10.51 -5.93
C ARG A 105 -5.27 11.43 -5.00
N GLU A 106 -5.26 11.09 -3.72
CA GLU A 106 -4.40 11.67 -2.70
C GLU A 106 -3.49 10.58 -2.12
N MET A 107 -2.22 10.88 -1.91
CA MET A 107 -1.25 9.94 -1.33
C MET A 107 -0.27 10.70 -0.45
N ASP A 108 -0.08 10.23 0.77
CA ASP A 108 0.92 10.73 1.71
C ASP A 108 1.83 9.58 2.14
N SER A 109 3.11 9.86 2.32
CA SER A 109 4.07 8.88 2.79
C SER A 109 5.15 9.53 3.63
N VAL A 110 5.42 8.93 4.77
CA VAL A 110 6.47 9.36 5.68
C VAL A 110 7.41 8.20 5.94
N PHE A 111 8.71 8.44 5.86
CA PHE A 111 9.73 7.47 6.20
C PHE A 111 10.73 8.07 7.17
N ALA A 112 10.90 7.46 8.33
CA ALA A 112 11.91 7.85 9.31
C ALA A 112 12.85 6.68 9.58
N LYS A 113 14.16 6.96 9.62
CA LYS A 113 15.19 5.98 9.97
C LYS A 113 16.19 6.59 10.95
N LEU A 114 16.32 5.95 12.09
CA LEU A 114 17.38 6.19 13.06
C LEU A 114 18.42 5.08 12.95
N LYS A 115 19.67 5.46 12.67
CA LYS A 115 20.79 4.54 12.48
C LYS A 115 21.83 4.76 13.57
N TYR A 116 22.22 3.69 14.24
CA TYR A 116 23.27 3.68 15.25
C TYR A 116 24.41 2.71 14.88
N ASP A 117 25.59 3.25 14.55
CA ASP A 117 26.80 2.47 14.32
C ASP A 117 27.48 2.17 15.67
N MET A 118 27.06 1.08 16.33
CA MET A 118 27.57 0.65 17.65
C MET A 118 29.10 0.51 17.65
N THR A 119 29.63 -0.19 16.64
CA THR A 119 31.06 -0.38 16.37
C THR A 119 31.35 -0.19 14.87
N PRO A 120 32.62 -0.17 14.42
CA PRO A 120 32.93 -0.15 12.99
C PRO A 120 32.35 -1.34 12.20
N SER A 121 32.01 -2.44 12.88
CA SER A 121 31.48 -3.65 12.27
C SER A 121 30.04 -3.97 12.64
N SER A 122 29.41 -3.25 13.57
CA SER A 122 28.02 -3.48 13.97
C SER A 122 27.14 -2.24 13.89
N ARG A 123 25.93 -2.43 13.38
CA ARG A 123 24.93 -1.38 13.14
C ARG A 123 23.55 -1.83 13.57
N PHE A 124 22.80 -0.89 14.11
CA PHE A 124 21.39 -0.99 14.43
C PHE A 124 20.62 0.05 13.62
N ASN A 125 19.46 -0.30 13.08
CA ASN A 125 18.51 0.64 12.52
C ASN A 125 17.15 0.47 13.19
N LEU A 126 16.51 1.58 13.53
CA LEU A 126 15.08 1.67 13.79
C LEU A 126 14.46 2.41 12.61
N VAL A 127 13.44 1.84 12.01
CA VAL A 127 12.75 2.39 10.85
C VAL A 127 11.26 2.46 11.15
N TYR A 128 10.65 3.59 10.83
CA TYR A 128 9.22 3.78 10.78
C TYR A 128 8.83 4.23 9.38
N SER A 129 7.74 3.70 8.85
CA SER A 129 7.15 4.18 7.61
C SER A 129 5.63 4.22 7.69
N TYR A 130 5.06 5.33 7.25
CA TYR A 130 3.65 5.56 7.01
C TYR A 130 3.43 5.71 5.51
N TRP A 131 2.31 5.22 5.01
CA TRP A 131 1.86 5.43 3.65
C TRP A 131 0.33 5.39 3.64
N SER A 132 -0.31 6.42 3.11
CA SER A 132 -1.73 6.45 2.81
C SER A 132 -1.95 6.68 1.32
N ASN A 133 -3.06 6.18 0.81
CA ASN A 133 -3.45 6.37 -0.57
C ASN A 133 -4.97 6.26 -0.69
N ASP A 134 -5.59 7.40 -0.94
CA ASP A 134 -7.03 7.53 -1.16
C ASP A 134 -7.24 7.72 -2.67
N ASN A 135 -8.06 6.87 -3.27
CA ASN A 135 -8.21 6.83 -4.73
C ASN A 135 -9.64 6.55 -5.14
N ASP A 136 -10.31 7.58 -5.63
CA ASP A 136 -11.62 7.47 -6.27
C ASP A 136 -11.47 6.78 -7.63
N ILE A 137 -12.18 5.68 -7.87
CA ILE A 137 -12.03 4.88 -9.09
C ILE A 137 -12.97 5.32 -10.22
N GLY A 138 -13.42 6.58 -10.20
CA GLY A 138 -14.23 7.21 -11.25
C GLY A 138 -15.71 6.86 -11.20
N TYR A 139 -16.20 6.31 -10.09
CA TYR A 139 -17.63 6.14 -9.83
C TYR A 139 -17.99 6.82 -8.51
N LYS A 140 -19.21 7.34 -8.44
CA LYS A 140 -19.85 7.68 -7.19
C LYS A 140 -19.89 6.43 -6.29
N TYR A 141 -19.40 6.56 -5.06
CA TYR A 141 -19.17 5.47 -4.09
C TYR A 141 -18.08 4.46 -4.48
N GLY A 142 -17.35 4.70 -5.56
CA GLY A 142 -16.25 3.88 -6.00
C GLY A 142 -14.93 4.45 -5.52
N TYR A 143 -14.32 3.83 -4.51
CA TYR A 143 -13.01 4.23 -4.01
C TYR A 143 -12.19 3.04 -3.52
N ILE A 144 -10.88 3.24 -3.42
CA ILE A 144 -9.93 2.34 -2.79
C ILE A 144 -9.00 3.17 -1.91
N ASP A 145 -9.12 2.99 -0.61
CA ASP A 145 -8.32 3.69 0.39
C ASP A 145 -7.42 2.68 1.08
N GLN A 146 -6.17 3.06 1.28
CA GLN A 146 -5.18 2.21 1.92
C GLN A 146 -4.34 3.02 2.88
N GLU A 147 -4.22 2.57 4.12
CA GLU A 147 -3.29 3.10 5.09
C GLU A 147 -2.34 1.99 5.56
N ARG A 148 -1.05 2.30 5.62
CA ARG A 148 0.00 1.37 6.03
C ARG A 148 0.95 2.03 7.02
N ASN A 149 1.05 1.43 8.20
CA ASN A 149 2.01 1.77 9.24
C ASN A 149 2.98 0.60 9.44
N ARG A 150 4.28 0.86 9.38
CA ARG A 150 5.30 -0.17 9.63
C ARG A 150 6.39 0.36 10.55
N ILE A 151 6.75 -0.45 11.53
CA ILE A 151 7.96 -0.28 12.33
C ILE A 151 8.86 -1.49 12.14
N SER A 152 10.15 -1.26 11.94
CA SER A 152 11.12 -2.34 11.87
C SER A 152 12.43 -2.02 12.57
N ILE A 153 13.04 -3.07 13.08
CA ILE A 153 14.35 -3.02 13.74
C ILE A 153 15.28 -3.94 12.96
N ASP A 154 16.41 -3.38 12.53
CA ASP A 154 17.46 -4.12 11.84
C ASP A 154 18.73 -4.15 12.68
N TYR A 155 19.37 -5.31 12.72
CA TYR A 155 20.73 -5.44 13.24
C TYR A 155 21.62 -6.07 12.19
N LYS A 156 22.82 -5.51 12.04
CA LYS A 156 23.86 -6.10 11.20
C LYS A 156 25.19 -6.06 11.92
N ARG A 157 25.88 -7.20 11.95
CA ARG A 157 27.28 -7.33 12.37
C ARG A 157 28.09 -7.97 11.26
N ARG A 158 29.28 -7.43 11.00
CA ARG A 158 30.28 -7.98 10.08
C ARG A 158 31.48 -8.51 10.86
N GLY A 159 32.23 -9.43 10.26
CA GLY A 159 33.42 -10.03 10.85
C GLY A 159 33.61 -11.46 10.34
N GLU A 160 34.30 -12.28 11.12
CA GLU A 160 34.44 -13.73 10.82
C GLU A 160 33.08 -14.44 10.80
N VAL A 161 32.16 -13.98 11.63
CA VAL A 161 30.76 -14.34 11.61
C VAL A 161 29.95 -13.08 11.33
N GLU A 162 29.29 -13.06 10.18
CA GLU A 162 28.30 -12.04 9.85
C GLU A 162 26.94 -12.44 10.41
N ILE A 163 26.25 -11.47 11.01
CA ILE A 163 24.89 -11.65 11.52
C ILE A 163 24.05 -10.54 10.89
N THR A 164 22.92 -10.91 10.31
CA THR A 164 21.89 -9.97 9.88
C THR A 164 20.57 -10.42 10.50
N SER A 165 19.87 -9.53 11.18
CA SER A 165 18.51 -9.79 11.65
C SER A 165 17.59 -8.61 11.39
N ASN A 166 16.32 -8.91 11.23
CA ASN A 166 15.24 -7.94 11.10
C ASN A 166 14.05 -8.43 11.94
N LEU A 167 13.37 -7.50 12.58
CA LEU A 167 12.04 -7.70 13.16
C LEU A 167 11.15 -6.58 12.65
N PHE A 168 9.90 -6.87 12.35
CA PHE A 168 8.94 -5.86 11.93
C PHE A 168 7.54 -6.13 12.48
N TYR A 169 6.81 -5.03 12.61
CA TYR A 169 5.35 -5.02 12.72
C TYR A 169 4.81 -4.11 11.63
N LEU A 170 3.77 -4.57 10.94
CA LEU A 170 3.06 -3.92 9.88
C LEU A 170 1.57 -3.93 10.22
N LYS A 171 0.98 -2.74 10.29
CA LYS A 171 -0.47 -2.56 10.32
C LYS A 171 -0.90 -1.97 8.99
N GLU A 172 -1.84 -2.60 8.32
CA GLU A 172 -2.41 -2.12 7.07
C GLU A 172 -3.92 -2.15 7.17
N GLU A 173 -4.57 -1.08 6.72
CA GLU A 173 -6.01 -0.98 6.62
C GLU A 173 -6.30 -0.69 5.15
N MET A 174 -7.10 -1.55 4.52
CA MET A 174 -7.55 -1.36 3.16
C MET A 174 -9.07 -1.33 3.15
N ASP A 175 -9.61 -0.22 2.69
CA ASP A 175 -11.03 -0.06 2.46
C ASP A 175 -11.27 0.01 0.95
N TYR A 176 -12.28 -0.69 0.46
CA TYR A 176 -12.76 -0.45 -0.89
C TYR A 176 -14.27 -0.46 -0.94
N SER A 177 -14.81 0.40 -1.79
CA SER A 177 -16.24 0.43 -2.04
C SER A 177 -16.55 0.59 -3.52
N GLN A 178 -17.74 0.15 -3.88
CA GLN A 178 -18.31 0.33 -5.20
C GLN A 178 -19.81 0.58 -5.06
N PRO A 179 -20.45 1.26 -6.01
CA PRO A 179 -21.90 1.36 -6.03
C PRO A 179 -22.57 -0.01 -6.22
N VAL A 180 -23.86 -0.09 -5.92
CA VAL A 180 -24.66 -1.27 -6.28
C VAL A 180 -24.65 -1.45 -7.80
N LEU A 181 -24.06 -2.55 -8.27
CA LEU A 181 -23.99 -2.90 -9.68
C LEU A 181 -25.21 -3.75 -10.09
N PRO A 182 -25.76 -3.55 -11.30
CA PRO A 182 -26.85 -4.38 -11.79
C PRO A 182 -26.39 -5.85 -11.94
N SER A 183 -27.16 -6.78 -11.36
CA SER A 183 -26.86 -8.23 -11.39
C SER A 183 -28.06 -9.08 -11.83
N PRO A 184 -27.86 -10.23 -12.49
CA PRO A 184 -28.95 -11.14 -12.85
C PRO A 184 -29.65 -11.65 -11.58
N GLY A 185 -30.91 -11.27 -11.37
CA GLY A 185 -31.69 -11.65 -10.19
C GLY A 185 -32.24 -10.48 -9.38
N MET A 186 -31.79 -9.25 -9.67
CA MET A 186 -32.41 -8.06 -9.09
C MET A 186 -33.85 -7.86 -9.57
N ASP A 187 -34.74 -7.44 -8.68
CA ASP A 187 -36.06 -6.97 -9.04
C ASP A 187 -36.03 -5.50 -9.55
N ALA A 188 -37.18 -5.00 -9.99
CA ALA A 188 -37.27 -3.64 -10.53
C ALA A 188 -37.03 -2.54 -9.49
N GLU A 189 -37.23 -2.78 -8.20
CA GLU A 189 -36.91 -1.82 -7.13
C GLU A 189 -35.41 -1.82 -6.84
N GLN A 190 -34.79 -2.98 -6.69
CA GLN A 190 -33.34 -3.12 -6.54
C GLN A 190 -32.60 -2.52 -7.75
N GLY A 191 -33.12 -2.73 -8.96
CA GLY A 191 -32.60 -2.11 -10.18
C GLY A 191 -32.58 -0.57 -10.11
N ARG A 192 -33.62 0.06 -9.52
CA ARG A 192 -33.68 1.52 -9.35
C ARG A 192 -32.59 2.08 -8.43
N GLN A 193 -32.07 1.28 -7.52
CA GLN A 193 -31.02 1.67 -6.57
C GLN A 193 -29.60 1.55 -7.17
N THR A 194 -29.44 0.84 -8.29
CA THR A 194 -28.13 0.66 -8.94
C THR A 194 -27.49 2.02 -9.27
N TRP A 195 -26.18 2.13 -8.99
CA TRP A 195 -25.39 3.35 -9.18
C TRP A 195 -25.76 4.57 -8.31
N LEU A 196 -26.85 4.52 -7.54
CA LEU A 196 -27.31 5.63 -6.69
C LEU A 196 -26.99 5.46 -5.21
N VAL A 197 -26.74 4.23 -4.77
CA VAL A 197 -26.39 3.91 -3.39
C VAL A 197 -25.06 3.16 -3.35
N GLN A 198 -24.36 3.32 -2.23
CA GLN A 198 -23.18 2.54 -1.93
C GLN A 198 -23.57 1.05 -1.93
N GLY A 199 -22.80 0.24 -2.66
CA GLY A 199 -22.97 -1.21 -2.71
C GLY A 199 -22.10 -1.87 -1.65
N ASN A 200 -21.30 -2.85 -2.07
CA ASN A 200 -20.42 -3.53 -1.15
C ASN A 200 -19.26 -2.59 -0.74
N LYS A 201 -19.07 -2.43 0.57
CA LYS A 201 -17.86 -1.87 1.15
C LYS A 201 -17.14 -2.98 1.92
N ASN A 202 -15.82 -3.08 1.78
CA ASN A 202 -15.02 -4.02 2.55
C ASN A 202 -13.95 -3.25 3.29
N ASP A 203 -13.79 -3.59 4.56
CA ASP A 203 -12.77 -3.06 5.46
C ASP A 203 -11.85 -4.23 5.82
N ILE A 204 -10.58 -4.14 5.44
CA ILE A 204 -9.62 -5.24 5.52
C ILE A 204 -8.41 -4.82 6.37
N PRO A 205 -8.55 -4.79 7.71
CA PRO A 205 -7.40 -4.67 8.59
C PRO A 205 -6.49 -5.90 8.49
N LEU A 206 -5.20 -5.64 8.42
CA LEU A 206 -4.11 -6.61 8.44
C LEU A 206 -3.11 -6.21 9.53
N ASN A 207 -2.83 -7.13 10.44
CA ASN A 207 -1.69 -7.07 11.34
C ASN A 207 -0.68 -8.13 10.92
N ASP A 208 0.53 -7.72 10.60
CA ASP A 208 1.58 -8.62 10.12
C ASP A 208 2.86 -8.42 10.93
N TYR A 209 3.29 -9.51 11.55
CA TYR A 209 4.48 -9.58 12.38
C TYR A 209 5.46 -10.51 11.71
N GLY A 210 6.73 -10.11 11.65
CA GLY A 210 7.71 -11.01 11.10
C GLY A 210 9.12 -10.67 11.48
N GLY A 211 10.00 -11.59 11.11
CA GLY A 211 11.40 -11.43 11.40
C GLY A 211 12.24 -12.45 10.66
N MET A 212 13.52 -12.11 10.54
CA MET A 212 14.53 -12.94 9.92
C MET A 212 15.79 -12.89 10.77
N LEU A 213 16.48 -14.02 10.85
CA LEU A 213 17.84 -14.11 11.34
C LEU A 213 18.67 -14.86 10.30
N SER A 214 19.82 -14.30 9.93
CA SER A 214 20.80 -14.93 9.06
C SER A 214 22.19 -14.81 9.67
N ILE A 215 22.92 -15.92 9.61
CA ILE A 215 24.30 -16.05 10.10
C ILE A 215 25.14 -16.57 8.94
N SER A 216 26.21 -15.87 8.61
CA SER A 216 27.17 -16.26 7.57
C SER A 216 28.56 -16.37 8.16
N MET A 217 29.31 -17.40 7.78
CA MET A 217 30.69 -17.62 8.22
C MET A 217 31.54 -18.22 7.10
N GLY A 218 32.81 -17.84 7.06
CA GLY A 218 33.77 -18.43 6.12
C GLY A 218 34.13 -19.87 6.49
N LEU A 219 34.06 -20.78 5.53
CA LEU A 219 34.59 -22.15 5.62
C LEU A 219 35.90 -22.23 4.82
N GLY A 220 36.96 -21.64 5.37
CA GLY A 220 38.25 -21.49 4.69
C GLY A 220 38.26 -20.31 3.71
N GLN A 221 39.16 -20.35 2.71
CA GLN A 221 39.43 -19.18 1.85
C GLN A 221 38.42 -18.98 0.69
N ARG A 222 37.59 -19.98 0.39
CA ARG A 222 36.74 -19.98 -0.83
C ARG A 222 35.29 -20.34 -0.59
N HIS A 223 34.92 -20.76 0.61
CA HIS A 223 33.57 -21.19 0.93
C HIS A 223 32.98 -20.30 2.02
N GLU A 224 31.69 -20.02 1.91
CA GLU A 224 30.91 -19.33 2.91
C GLU A 224 29.68 -20.19 3.20
N LEU A 225 29.43 -20.47 4.48
CA LEU A 225 28.21 -21.08 4.94
C LEU A 225 27.27 -19.98 5.43
N THR A 226 26.08 -19.92 4.85
CA THR A 226 25.00 -19.05 5.33
C THR A 226 23.83 -19.91 5.79
N LEU A 227 23.41 -19.70 7.03
CA LEU A 227 22.18 -20.26 7.59
C LEU A 227 21.21 -19.12 7.85
N GLY A 228 19.91 -19.34 7.63
CA GLY A 228 18.90 -18.33 7.91
C GLY A 228 17.56 -18.95 8.25
N THR A 229 16.79 -18.24 9.06
CA THR A 229 15.39 -18.53 9.33
C THR A 229 14.57 -17.26 9.19
N GLU A 230 13.33 -17.42 8.78
CA GLU A 230 12.34 -16.36 8.65
C GLU A 230 11.02 -16.87 9.19
N HIS A 231 10.33 -16.03 9.94
CA HIS A 231 9.01 -16.31 10.48
C HIS A 231 8.12 -15.11 10.25
N ARG A 232 6.87 -15.38 9.88
CA ARG A 232 5.84 -14.38 9.63
C ARG A 232 4.51 -14.88 10.16
N LEU A 233 3.76 -14.00 10.78
CA LEU A 233 2.43 -14.23 11.34
C LEU A 233 1.55 -13.07 10.92
N GLY A 234 0.53 -13.36 10.12
CA GLY A 234 -0.44 -12.37 9.65
C GLY A 234 -1.82 -12.67 10.22
N ASP A 235 -2.52 -11.63 10.65
CA ASP A 235 -3.90 -11.67 11.07
C ASP A 235 -4.73 -10.70 10.22
N MET A 236 -5.75 -11.23 9.54
CA MET A 236 -6.60 -10.49 8.62
C MET A 236 -8.06 -10.86 8.87
N GLU A 237 -8.86 -9.84 9.14
CA GLU A 237 -10.31 -9.95 9.26
C GLU A 237 -10.95 -9.01 8.26
N ASN A 238 -11.76 -9.50 7.33
CA ASN A 238 -12.49 -8.66 6.40
C ASN A 238 -13.91 -8.41 6.92
N GLU A 239 -14.31 -7.17 7.09
CA GLU A 239 -15.70 -6.78 7.35
C GLU A 239 -16.33 -6.25 6.06
N MET A 240 -17.31 -6.99 5.54
CA MET A 240 -18.06 -6.60 4.35
C MET A 240 -19.41 -5.99 4.77
N TYR A 241 -19.69 -4.77 4.31
CA TYR A 241 -21.00 -4.15 4.36
C TYR A 241 -21.71 -4.35 3.01
N ASP A 242 -22.94 -4.87 3.03
CA ASP A 242 -23.81 -4.97 1.86
C ASP A 242 -24.79 -3.79 1.86
N GLY A 243 -24.65 -2.88 0.89
CA GLY A 243 -25.50 -1.70 0.79
C GLY A 243 -26.95 -1.95 0.37
N ILE A 244 -27.29 -3.15 -0.11
CA ILE A 244 -28.69 -3.53 -0.42
C ILE A 244 -29.41 -3.99 0.84
N THR A 245 -28.78 -4.85 1.63
CA THR A 245 -29.39 -5.43 2.84
C THR A 245 -29.09 -4.61 4.11
N SER A 246 -28.12 -3.70 4.03
CA SER A 246 -27.52 -3.01 5.17
C SER A 246 -26.88 -3.94 6.22
N GLU A 247 -26.58 -5.19 5.83
CA GLU A 247 -25.95 -6.17 6.71
C GLU A 247 -24.43 -6.01 6.73
N ARG A 248 -23.82 -6.40 7.86
CA ARG A 248 -22.36 -6.50 8.02
C ARG A 248 -21.98 -7.95 8.22
N ILE A 249 -21.07 -8.44 7.39
CA ILE A 249 -20.60 -9.82 7.38
C ILE A 249 -19.11 -9.83 7.69
N ARG A 250 -18.72 -10.55 8.75
CA ARG A 250 -17.30 -10.75 9.09
C ARG A 250 -16.78 -12.02 8.45
N LEU A 251 -15.69 -11.89 7.70
CA LEU A 251 -14.98 -12.96 7.02
C LEU A 251 -13.59 -13.09 7.65
N LEU A 252 -13.42 -14.07 8.53
CA LEU A 252 -12.14 -14.37 9.14
C LEU A 252 -11.25 -15.09 8.13
N GLN A 253 -10.05 -14.56 7.87
CA GLN A 253 -9.00 -15.23 7.09
C GLN A 253 -7.71 -15.30 7.91
N ALA A 254 -7.68 -16.16 8.93
CA ALA A 254 -6.44 -16.48 9.63
C ALA A 254 -5.53 -17.37 8.75
N LYS A 255 -4.23 -17.06 8.67
CA LYS A 255 -3.20 -17.91 8.04
C LYS A 255 -1.93 -17.99 8.87
#